data_AF-A0A377D201-F1
#
_entry.id   AF-A0A377D201-F1
#
_cell.length_a   1.000
_cell.length_b   1.000
_cell.length_c   1.000
_cell.angle_alpha   90.00
_cell.angle_beta   90.00
_cell.angle_gamma   90.00
#
_symmetry.space_group_name_H-M   'P 1'
#
loop_
_entity.id
_entity.type
_entity.pdbx_description
1 polymer ?
#
loop_
_entity_poly.entity_id
_entity_poly.type
_entity_poly.pdbx_seq_one_letter_code
_entity_poly.pdbx_strand_id
1 'polypeptide(L)' 'MKKLLPCTALVMCAGMACAQAEERNDWHFNIGAMYEIENVEGYGEDMDGLAEPSVYFNAPTGRGELLWPIIRKGR' A
#
# COMPACT_ATOMS: atom_id res chain seq x y z
N MET A 1 53.03 -5.74 7.51
CA MET A 1 52.15 -4.56 7.54
C MET A 1 51.44 -4.29 6.20
N LYS A 2 50.96 -5.31 5.46
CA LYS A 2 50.33 -5.13 4.12
C LYS A 2 48.79 -5.27 4.10
N LYS A 3 48.17 -5.62 5.24
CA LYS A 3 46.72 -5.87 5.35
C LYS A 3 45.92 -4.72 5.99
N LEU A 4 46.58 -3.71 6.55
CA LEU A 4 45.92 -2.57 7.22
C LEU A 4 45.23 -1.62 6.25
N LEU A 5 45.84 -1.37 5.08
CA LEU A 5 45.29 -0.52 4.02
C LEU A 5 43.99 -1.06 3.39
N PRO A 6 43.90 -2.35 2.99
CA PRO A 6 42.65 -2.86 2.40
C PRO A 6 41.53 -2.99 3.44
N CYS A 7 41.83 -3.31 4.70
CA CYS A 7 40.82 -3.36 5.76
C CYS A 7 40.23 -1.96 6.05
N THR A 8 41.05 -0.92 6.08
CA THR A 8 40.56 0.45 6.29
C THR A 8 39.71 0.94 5.11
N ALA A 9 40.09 0.61 3.87
CA ALA A 9 39.26 0.91 2.70
C ALA A 9 37.91 0.18 2.72
N LEU A 10 37.88 -1.12 3.06
CA LEU A 10 36.63 -1.89 3.17
C LEU A 10 35.71 -1.36 4.27
N VAL A 11 36.26 -0.96 5.43
CA VAL A 11 35.49 -0.38 6.53
C VAL A 11 34.93 0.99 6.14
N MET A 12 35.69 1.83 5.41
CA MET A 12 35.17 3.10 4.90
C MET A 12 34.06 2.90 3.84
N CYS A 13 34.23 1.94 2.92
CA CYS A 13 33.20 1.62 1.92
C CYS A 13 31.92 1.08 2.57
N ALA A 14 32.05 0.20 3.58
CA ALA A 14 30.92 -0.31 4.34
C ALA A 14 30.23 0.80 5.15
N GLY A 15 30.99 1.71 5.77
CA GLY A 15 30.47 2.85 6.53
C GLY A 15 29.68 3.84 5.67
N MET A 16 30.16 4.16 4.46
CA MET A 16 29.44 5.04 3.53
C MET A 16 28.17 4.38 2.96
N ALA A 17 28.19 3.07 2.67
CA ALA A 17 27.02 2.35 2.20
C ALA A 17 25.92 2.25 3.28
N CYS A 18 26.31 2.09 4.56
CA CYS A 18 25.37 2.07 5.68
C CYS A 18 24.79 3.46 6.00
N ALA A 19 25.56 4.54 5.81
CA ALA A 19 25.10 5.91 6.07
C ALA A 19 24.07 6.43 5.04
N GLN A 20 24.01 5.86 3.83
CA GLN A 20 23.01 6.20 2.80
C GLN A 20 21.72 5.39 2.90
N ALA A 21 21.65 4.39 3.79
CA ALA A 21 20.40 3.69 4.09
C ALA A 21 19.61 4.48 5.13
N GLU A 22 19.22 5.71 4.79
CA GLU A 22 18.20 6.42 5.56
C GLU A 22 16.89 5.62 5.38
N GLU A 23 16.44 4.98 6.46
CA GLU A 23 15.16 4.28 6.51
C GLU A 23 14.04 5.33 6.46
N ARG A 24 13.73 5.82 5.25
CA ARG A 24 12.56 6.65 5.01
C ARG A 24 11.31 5.78 5.21
N ASN A 25 10.76 5.85 6.41
CA ASN A 25 9.52 5.19 6.81
C ASN A 25 8.31 5.98 6.26
N ASP A 26 8.23 6.11 4.93
CA ASP A 26 7.19 6.84 4.21
C ASP A 26 5.92 5.99 4.03
N TRP A 27 5.65 5.06 4.95
CA TRP A 27 4.44 4.25 4.91
C TRP A 27 3.24 5.08 5.32
N HIS A 28 2.28 5.20 4.42
CA HIS A 28 0.96 5.72 4.69
C HIS A 28 -0.05 4.60 4.53
N PHE A 29 -1.08 4.58 5.37
CA PHE A 29 -2.10 3.55 5.35
C PHE A 29 -3.46 4.20 5.14
N ASN A 30 -4.22 3.72 4.16
CA ASN A 30 -5.62 4.13 3.99
C ASN A 30 -6.52 2.90 4.11
N ILE A 31 -7.59 3.05 4.89
CA ILE A 31 -8.68 2.09 5.04
C ILE A 31 -9.95 2.82 4.66
N GLY A 32 -10.82 2.19 3.88
CA GLY A 32 -12.13 2.74 3.60
C GLY A 32 -13.17 1.68 3.29
N ALA A 33 -14.41 2.12 3.26
CA ALA A 33 -15.57 1.31 2.96
C ALA A 33 -16.48 2.09 2.01
N MET A 34 -17.15 1.36 1.14
CA MET A 34 -18.16 1.90 0.22
C MET A 34 -19.41 1.06 0.28
N TYR A 35 -20.55 1.70 0.05
CA TYR A 35 -21.84 1.05 -0.01
C TYR A 35 -22.55 1.55 -1.27
N GLU A 36 -22.61 0.70 -2.29
CA GLU A 36 -23.22 1.02 -3.58
C GLU A 36 -24.61 0.37 -3.64
N ILE A 37 -25.61 1.14 -4.09
CA ILE A 37 -26.98 0.67 -4.32
C ILE A 37 -27.30 0.91 -5.78
N GLU A 38 -27.78 -0.13 -6.45
CA GLU A 38 -28.31 -0.06 -7.81
C GLU A 38 -29.78 -0.44 -7.77
N ASN A 39 -30.66 0.48 -8.17
CA ASN A 39 -32.10 0.22 -8.27
C ASN A 39 -32.48 -0.06 -9.72
N VAL A 40 -33.44 -0.96 -9.96
CA VAL A 40 -34.09 -1.07 -11.27
C VAL A 40 -35.18 -0.01 -11.39
N GLU A 41 -35.08 0.86 -12.40
CA GLU A 41 -36.11 1.87 -12.66
C GLU A 41 -37.41 1.20 -13.16
N GLY A 42 -38.48 1.30 -12.36
CA GLY A 42 -39.80 0.72 -12.64
C GLY A 42 -40.93 1.74 -12.51
N TYR A 43 -42.18 1.34 -12.84
CA TYR A 43 -43.40 2.16 -12.89
C TYR A 43 -43.88 2.74 -11.52
N GLY A 44 -43.00 3.43 -10.79
CA GLY A 44 -43.33 4.17 -9.56
C GLY A 44 -43.14 3.40 -8.25
N GLU A 45 -42.72 2.13 -8.30
CA GLU A 45 -42.32 1.34 -7.13
C GLU A 45 -40.88 0.83 -7.33
N ASP A 46 -40.04 0.94 -6.29
CA ASP A 46 -38.67 0.41 -6.30
C ASP A 46 -38.73 -1.12 -6.46
N MET A 47 -38.58 -1.58 -7.70
CA MET A 47 -38.49 -2.99 -8.06
C MET A 47 -37.02 -3.38 -7.88
N ASP A 48 -36.72 -4.35 -7.02
CA ASP A 48 -35.43 -5.06 -6.97
C ASP A 48 -34.17 -4.15 -6.99
N GLY A 49 -33.52 -3.99 -5.82
CA GLY A 49 -32.26 -3.28 -5.70
C GLY A 49 -31.08 -4.21 -5.39
N LEU A 50 -29.95 -3.98 -6.04
CA LEU A 50 -28.68 -4.60 -5.68
C LEU A 50 -27.98 -3.75 -4.61
N ALA A 51 -27.61 -4.38 -3.49
CA ALA A 51 -26.71 -3.80 -2.51
C ALA A 51 -25.32 -4.41 -2.64
N GLU A 52 -24.30 -3.56 -2.77
CA GLU A 52 -22.91 -3.96 -2.96
C GLU A 52 -21.99 -3.30 -1.91
N PRO A 53 -21.91 -3.86 -0.69
CA PRO A 53 -20.96 -3.42 0.31
C PRO A 53 -19.53 -3.82 -0.07
N SER A 54 -18.59 -2.89 0.10
CA SER A 54 -17.19 -3.14 -0.16
C SER A 54 -16.24 -2.43 0.81
N VAL A 55 -15.05 -3.00 1.00
CA VAL A 55 -13.96 -2.42 1.80
C VAL A 55 -12.66 -2.44 1.03
N TYR A 56 -11.80 -1.44 1.27
CA TYR A 56 -10.48 -1.36 0.65
C TYR A 56 -9.39 -1.02 1.67
N PHE A 57 -8.18 -1.45 1.32
CA PHE A 57 -6.95 -1.13 2.03
C PHE A 57 -5.85 -0.83 1.02
N ASN A 58 -5.10 0.24 1.25
CA ASN A 58 -3.84 0.47 0.55
C ASN A 58 -2.75 0.91 1.52
N ALA A 59 -1.51 0.66 1.11
CA ALA A 59 -0.32 1.04 1.86
C ALA A 59 0.72 1.66 0.91
N PRO A 60 0.54 2.93 0.52
CA PRO A 60 1.55 3.65 -0.23
C PRO A 60 2.84 3.86 0.56
N THR A 61 3.95 3.72 -0.15
CA THR A 61 5.28 4.13 0.28
C THR A 61 5.79 5.21 -0.65
N GLY A 62 6.75 6.01 -0.21
CA GLY A 62 7.47 6.96 -1.08
C GLY A 62 8.14 6.33 -2.32
N ARG A 63 8.15 5.00 -2.47
CA ARG A 63 8.68 4.26 -3.64
C ARG A 63 7.61 3.54 -4.48
N GLY A 64 6.34 3.55 -4.07
CA GLY A 64 5.25 2.86 -4.78
C GLY A 64 4.08 2.47 -3.87
N GLU A 65 2.95 2.09 -4.47
CA GLU A 65 1.72 1.76 -3.74
C GLU A 65 1.39 0.26 -3.79
N LEU A 66 1.17 -0.34 -2.61
CA LEU A 66 0.53 -1.65 -2.50
C LEU A 66 -0.99 -1.43 -2.38
N LEU A 67 -1.69 -1.77 -3.46
CA LEU A 67 -3.15 -1.81 -3.51
C LEU A 67 -3.63 -3.23 -3.19
N TRP A 68 -4.40 -3.38 -2.11
CA TRP A 68 -5.14 -4.60 -1.88
C TRP A 68 -6.48 -4.52 -2.63
N PRO A 69 -6.97 -5.61 -3.26
CA PRO A 69 -8.22 -5.58 -3.99
C PRO A 69 -9.39 -5.16 -3.10
N ILE A 70 -10.34 -4.43 -3.68
CA ILE A 70 -11.62 -4.13 -3.05
C ILE A 70 -12.31 -5.46 -2.75
N ILE A 71 -12.54 -5.77 -1.48
CA ILE A 71 -13.25 -6.97 -1.07
C ILE A 71 -14.74 -6.63 -1.04
N ARG A 72 -15.49 -7.17 -2.00
CA ARG A 72 -16.96 -7.12 -2.02
C ARG A 72 -17.52 -8.33 -1.28
N LYS A 73 -18.50 -8.11 -0.41
CA LYS A 73 -19.25 -9.23 0.18
C LYS A 73 -20.36 -9.62 -0.79
N GLY A 74 -20.20 -10.77 -1.44
CA GLY A 74 -21.26 -11.37 -2.25
C GLY A 74 -22.50 -11.64 -1.41
N ARG A 75 -23.68 -11.52 -2.04
CA ARG A 75 -24.99 -11.84 -1.45
C ARG A 75 -25.14 -13.35 -1.23
#